data_AF-A0AAN8RF96-F1
#
_entry.id   AF-A0AAN8RF96-F1
#
_cell.length_a   1.000
_cell.length_b   1.000
_cell.length_c   1.000
_cell.angle_alpha   90.00
_cell.angle_beta   90.00
_cell.angle_gamma   90.00
#
_symmetry.space_group_name_H-M   'P 1'
#
loop_
_entity.id
_entity.type
_entity.pdbx_description
1 polymer ?
#
loop_
_entity_poly.entity_id
_entity_poly.type
_entity_poly.pdbx_seq_one_letter_code
_entity_poly.pdbx_strand_id
1 'polypeptide(L)'
;MASAMPNAGGQYFWASELAPRKWSNFLAYITGGIAWAGAIFTSASAVLSVASAFVGVYQICNPEFTFNPLQVSGRWPVFIAYELVNIFAWFFNCYGKAIPTTAQITLYTSLISMIVITITVLAKSSPKNSAEFVFATFRNENGWPSPFIAFVVGLINPNWSFACLDAVTHLAEEVPRPEKVVPIAILGTVAIGFVTSFGFQSWKYLNKPCSPLQEP
;
A
#
# COMPACT_ATOMS: atom_id res chain seq x y z
N MET A 1 20.54 6.22 -9.00
CA MET A 1 20.09 7.49 -9.61
C MET A 1 19.84 8.55 -8.54
N ALA A 2 18.99 8.28 -7.55
CA ALA A 2 18.70 9.21 -6.46
C ALA A 2 19.91 9.79 -5.70
N SER A 3 21.02 9.04 -5.56
CA SER A 3 22.25 9.53 -4.91
C SER A 3 23.16 10.33 -5.84
N ALA A 4 23.19 10.00 -7.14
CA ALA A 4 24.10 10.61 -8.12
C ALA A 4 23.51 11.87 -8.77
N MET A 5 22.18 11.96 -8.86
CA MET A 5 21.43 13.07 -9.47
C MET A 5 20.20 13.40 -8.63
N PRO A 6 20.37 13.93 -7.40
CA PRO A 6 19.25 14.33 -6.56
C PRO A 6 18.57 15.57 -7.14
N ASN A 7 17.41 15.39 -7.74
CA ASN A 7 16.60 16.46 -8.31
C ASN A 7 15.12 16.17 -8.02
N ALA A 8 14.33 17.21 -7.70
CA ALA A 8 12.90 17.06 -7.45
C ALA A 8 12.13 16.50 -8.66
N GLY A 9 12.69 16.60 -9.86
CA GLY A 9 12.16 16.00 -11.07
C GLY A 9 12.28 14.48 -11.18
N GLY A 10 12.93 13.82 -10.21
CA GLY A 10 12.89 12.37 -10.04
C GLY A 10 13.07 11.56 -11.33
N GLN A 11 12.11 10.69 -11.62
CA GLN A 11 12.20 9.70 -12.70
C GLN A 11 12.26 10.31 -14.11
N TYR A 12 11.50 11.37 -14.41
CA TYR A 12 11.51 11.98 -15.74
C TYR A 12 12.83 12.75 -16.00
N PHE A 13 13.41 13.35 -14.96
CA PHE A 13 14.72 13.99 -15.04
C PHE A 13 15.84 12.96 -15.30
N TRP A 14 15.79 11.83 -14.60
CA TRP A 14 16.75 10.74 -14.86
C TRP A 14 16.57 10.13 -16.26
N ALA A 15 15.33 10.03 -16.74
CA ALA A 15 15.04 9.57 -18.09
C ALA A 15 15.60 10.52 -19.16
N SER A 16 15.54 11.85 -18.95
CA SER A 16 16.16 12.80 -19.89
C SER A 16 17.69 12.74 -19.88
N GLU A 17 18.31 12.55 -18.71
CA GLU A 17 19.77 12.62 -18.57
C GLU A 17 20.46 11.34 -19.06
N LEU A 18 19.82 10.18 -18.87
CA LEU A 18 20.37 8.88 -19.28
C LEU A 18 20.03 8.51 -20.74
N ALA A 19 19.02 9.14 -21.33
CA ALA A 19 18.61 8.87 -22.70
C ALA A 19 19.51 9.55 -23.75
N PRO A 20 19.69 8.94 -24.94
CA PRO A 20 20.40 9.59 -26.03
C PRO A 20 19.70 10.90 -26.45
N ARG A 21 20.48 11.95 -26.72
CA ARG A 21 20.01 13.34 -26.99
C ARG A 21 18.84 13.45 -27.98
N LYS A 22 18.76 12.55 -28.97
CA LYS A 22 17.68 12.53 -29.98
C LYS A 22 16.31 12.14 -29.40
N TRP A 23 16.29 11.32 -28.36
CA TRP A 23 15.06 10.77 -27.77
C TRP A 23 14.80 11.26 -26.34
N SER A 24 15.75 11.97 -25.73
CA SER A 24 15.71 12.44 -24.35
C SER A 24 14.40 13.16 -24.00
N ASN A 25 13.98 14.15 -24.78
CA ASN A 25 12.72 14.87 -24.53
C ASN A 25 11.49 13.95 -24.64
N PHE A 26 11.44 13.09 -25.65
CA PHE A 26 10.31 12.18 -25.87
C PHE A 26 10.16 11.16 -24.74
N LEU A 27 11.27 10.54 -24.32
CA LEU A 27 11.28 9.57 -23.24
C LEU A 27 10.97 10.21 -21.89
N ALA A 28 11.42 11.44 -21.65
CA ALA A 28 11.08 12.20 -20.45
C ALA A 28 9.59 12.53 -20.39
N TYR A 29 8.97 12.97 -21.50
CA TYR A 29 7.53 13.22 -21.56
C TYR A 29 6.70 11.96 -21.32
N ILE A 30 7.08 10.83 -21.90
CA ILE A 30 6.39 9.56 -21.66
C ILE A 30 6.54 9.14 -20.19
N THR A 31 7.75 9.22 -19.65
CA THR A 31 8.03 8.82 -18.25
C THR A 31 7.23 9.70 -17.28
N GLY A 32 7.24 11.02 -17.49
CA GLY A 32 6.45 11.96 -16.68
C GLY A 32 4.94 11.74 -16.82
N GLY A 33 4.45 11.49 -18.03
CA GLY A 33 3.03 11.22 -18.29
C GLY A 33 2.54 9.93 -17.61
N ILE A 34 3.33 8.86 -17.68
CA ILE A 34 3.03 7.59 -17.01
C ILE A 34 3.11 7.74 -15.49
N ALA A 35 4.13 8.43 -14.97
CA ALA A 35 4.26 8.69 -13.54
C ALA A 35 3.07 9.49 -12.99
N TRP A 36 2.65 10.54 -13.71
CA TRP A 36 1.48 11.34 -13.34
C TRP A 36 0.17 10.54 -13.37
N ALA A 37 -0.04 9.74 -14.41
CA ALA A 37 -1.19 8.83 -14.47
C ALA A 37 -1.16 7.81 -13.31
N GLY A 38 0.02 7.26 -13.01
CA GLY A 38 0.24 6.36 -11.87
C GLY A 38 -0.09 7.01 -10.52
N ALA A 39 0.29 8.28 -10.32
CA ALA A 39 -0.03 9.03 -9.11
C ALA A 39 -1.56 9.23 -8.95
N ILE A 40 -2.28 9.51 -10.03
CA ILE A 40 -3.75 9.61 -10.03
C ILE A 40 -4.39 8.28 -9.66
N PHE A 41 -4.00 7.20 -10.34
CA PHE A 41 -4.59 5.88 -10.08
C PHE A 41 -4.28 5.38 -8.67
N THR A 42 -3.07 5.63 -8.16
CA THR A 42 -2.69 5.27 -6.80
C THR A 42 -3.51 6.06 -5.78
N SER A 43 -3.69 7.36 -6.01
CA SER A 43 -4.52 8.21 -5.15
C SER A 43 -5.99 7.75 -5.14
N ALA A 44 -6.57 7.50 -6.31
CA ALA A 44 -7.94 6.99 -6.43
C ALA A 44 -8.11 5.64 -5.74
N SER A 45 -7.13 4.74 -5.92
CA SER A 45 -7.12 3.43 -5.24
C SER A 45 -7.06 3.57 -3.72
N ALA A 46 -6.24 4.49 -3.18
CA ALA A 46 -6.12 4.71 -1.75
C ALA A 46 -7.44 5.24 -1.15
N VAL A 47 -8.08 6.20 -1.82
CA VAL A 47 -9.37 6.75 -1.37
C VAL A 47 -10.46 5.67 -1.42
N LEU A 48 -10.46 4.82 -2.44
CA LEU A 48 -11.38 3.69 -2.54
C LEU A 48 -11.21 2.70 -1.38
N SER A 49 -9.97 2.36 -1.02
CA SER A 49 -9.67 1.48 0.12
C SER A 49 -10.22 2.05 1.44
N VAL A 50 -10.05 3.36 1.66
CA VAL A 50 -10.56 4.05 2.86
C VAL A 50 -12.09 4.08 2.86
N ALA A 51 -12.72 4.46 1.75
CA ALA A 51 -14.18 4.48 1.62
C ALA A 51 -14.80 3.10 1.87
N SER A 52 -14.17 2.05 1.34
CA SER A 52 -14.60 0.66 1.56
C SER A 52 -14.48 0.24 3.02
N ALA A 53 -13.40 0.65 3.70
CA ALA A 53 -13.22 0.40 5.13
C ALA A 53 -14.30 1.10 5.98
N PHE A 54 -14.64 2.35 5.66
CA PHE A 54 -15.72 3.08 6.34
C PHE A 54 -17.07 2.36 6.22
N VAL A 55 -17.44 1.94 5.02
CA VAL A 55 -18.69 1.19 4.80
C VAL A 55 -18.64 -0.17 5.52
N GLY A 56 -17.48 -0.83 5.56
CA GLY A 56 -17.29 -2.07 6.32
C GLY A 56 -17.51 -1.91 7.82
N VAL A 57 -17.00 -0.82 8.42
CA VAL A 57 -17.26 -0.50 9.84
C VAL A 57 -18.74 -0.20 10.06
N TYR A 58 -19.37 0.55 9.16
CA TYR A 58 -20.80 0.86 9.26
C TYR A 58 -21.69 -0.39 9.24
N GLN A 59 -21.35 -1.37 8.40
CA GLN A 59 -22.04 -2.65 8.32
C GLN A 59 -21.93 -3.46 9.63
N ILE A 60 -20.77 -3.46 10.29
CA ILE A 60 -20.58 -4.16 11.56
C ILE A 60 -21.47 -3.54 12.65
N CYS A 61 -21.65 -2.22 12.63
CA CYS A 61 -22.48 -1.51 13.60
C CYS A 61 -23.99 -1.64 13.34
N ASN A 62 -24.40 -1.95 12.11
CA ASN A 62 -25.81 -1.99 11.70
C ASN A 62 -26.11 -3.31 10.95
N PRO A 63 -26.49 -4.39 11.67
CA PRO A 63 -26.70 -5.71 11.08
C PRO A 63 -27.82 -5.76 10.04
N GLU A 64 -28.76 -4.81 10.08
CA GLU A 64 -29.87 -4.72 9.13
C GLU A 64 -29.44 -4.16 7.76
N PHE A 65 -28.28 -3.49 7.70
CA PHE A 65 -27.72 -2.99 6.46
C PHE A 65 -26.87 -4.07 5.78
N THR A 66 -27.49 -4.86 4.91
CA THR A 66 -26.79 -5.89 4.13
C THR A 66 -26.10 -5.27 2.91
N PHE A 67 -24.80 -4.99 3.06
CA PHE A 67 -23.93 -4.63 1.94
C PHE A 67 -23.63 -5.88 1.12
N ASN A 68 -24.24 -6.00 -0.06
CA ASN A 68 -23.88 -7.01 -1.05
C ASN A 68 -23.03 -6.35 -2.15
N PRO A 69 -21.71 -6.58 -2.21
CA PRO A 69 -20.83 -5.96 -3.21
C PRO A 69 -21.15 -6.35 -4.65
N LEU A 70 -21.95 -7.41 -4.85
CA LEU A 70 -22.41 -7.86 -6.17
C LEU A 70 -23.69 -7.16 -6.65
N GLN A 71 -24.44 -6.48 -5.77
CA GLN A 71 -25.64 -5.73 -6.16
C GLN A 71 -25.33 -4.25 -6.39
N VAL A 72 -25.94 -3.69 -7.44
CA VAL A 72 -25.80 -2.27 -7.82
C VAL A 72 -26.23 -1.34 -6.67
N SER A 73 -27.27 -1.69 -5.92
CA SER A 73 -27.73 -0.93 -4.74
C SER A 73 -26.73 -0.91 -3.59
N GLY A 74 -25.84 -1.90 -3.50
CA GLY A 74 -24.80 -1.97 -2.47
C GLY A 74 -23.59 -1.08 -2.73
N ARG A 75 -23.35 -0.64 -3.97
CA ARG A 75 -22.13 0.15 -4.33
C ARG A 75 -22.28 1.65 -4.07
N TRP A 76 -23.52 2.14 -4.01
CA TRP A 76 -23.82 3.55 -3.81
C TRP A 76 -23.29 4.16 -2.49
N PRO A 77 -23.36 3.48 -1.33
CA PRO A 77 -22.74 3.95 -0.10
C PRO A 77 -21.22 4.12 -0.21
N VAL A 78 -20.53 3.22 -0.92
CA VAL A 78 -19.08 3.32 -1.13
C VAL A 78 -18.76 4.51 -2.04
N PHE A 79 -19.57 4.76 -3.05
CA PHE A 79 -19.41 5.94 -3.91
C PHE A 79 -19.60 7.26 -3.14
N ILE A 80 -20.63 7.36 -2.30
CA ILE A 80 -20.83 8.55 -1.46
C ILE A 80 -19.65 8.73 -0.49
N ALA A 81 -19.23 7.66 0.18
CA ALA A 81 -18.08 7.71 1.09
C ALA A 81 -16.80 8.12 0.35
N TYR A 82 -16.60 7.63 -0.88
CA TYR A 82 -15.48 7.99 -1.74
C TYR A 82 -15.46 9.49 -2.06
N GLU A 83 -16.60 10.07 -2.42
CA GLU A 83 -16.69 11.50 -2.73
C GLU A 83 -16.45 12.37 -1.49
N LEU A 84 -17.02 11.98 -0.34
CA LEU A 84 -16.80 12.69 0.93
C LEU A 84 -15.32 12.67 1.35
N VAL A 85 -14.64 11.54 1.20
CA VAL A 85 -13.20 11.43 1.50
C VAL A 85 -12.37 12.26 0.52
N ASN A 86 -12.74 12.33 -0.76
CA ASN A 86 -12.06 13.20 -1.73
C ASN A 86 -12.21 14.68 -1.40
N ILE A 87 -13.42 15.14 -1.07
CA ILE A 87 -13.67 16.53 -0.67
C ILE A 87 -12.86 16.86 0.57
N PHE A 88 -12.86 15.99 1.58
CA PHE A 88 -12.06 16.16 2.78
C PHE A 88 -10.56 16.23 2.47
N ALA A 89 -10.05 15.30 1.64
CA ALA A 89 -8.66 15.27 1.22
C ALA A 89 -8.29 16.55 0.45
N TRP A 90 -9.18 17.08 -0.38
CA TRP A 90 -8.96 18.33 -1.11
C TRP A 90 -8.77 19.52 -0.15
N PHE A 91 -9.69 19.70 0.80
CA PHE A 91 -9.56 20.75 1.82
C PHE A 91 -8.29 20.59 2.67
N PHE A 92 -7.95 19.35 3.04
CA PHE A 92 -6.77 19.07 3.83
C PHE A 92 -5.47 19.37 3.05
N ASN A 93 -5.42 19.05 1.75
CA ASN A 93 -4.28 19.34 0.88
C ASN A 93 -4.04 20.85 0.68
N CYS A 94 -5.08 21.69 0.76
CA CYS A 94 -4.91 23.14 0.73
C CYS A 94 -4.12 23.67 1.94
N TYR A 95 -4.03 22.92 3.04
CA TYR A 95 -3.33 23.32 4.26
C TYR A 95 -1.96 22.62 4.38
N GLY A 96 -1.01 23.02 3.54
CA GLY A 96 0.31 22.38 3.41
C GLY A 96 1.14 22.26 4.71
N LYS A 97 0.89 23.12 5.71
CA LYS A 97 1.62 23.08 7.00
C LYS A 97 1.26 21.86 7.88
N ALA A 98 0.09 21.24 7.67
CA ALA A 98 -0.32 20.07 8.47
C ALA A 98 0.23 18.74 7.92
N ILE A 99 0.69 18.71 6.67
CA ILE A 99 1.10 17.48 5.98
C ILE A 99 2.24 16.74 6.73
N PRO A 100 3.33 17.40 7.16
CA PRO A 100 4.43 16.70 7.83
C PRO A 100 4.01 16.10 9.18
N THR A 101 3.24 16.85 9.98
CA THR A 101 2.75 16.41 11.29
C THR A 101 1.79 15.23 11.14
N THR A 102 0.86 15.29 10.17
CA THR A 102 -0.10 14.20 9.92
C THR A 102 0.60 12.95 9.40
N ALA A 103 1.65 13.08 8.58
CA ALA A 103 2.44 11.94 8.13
C ALA A 103 3.13 11.22 9.31
N GLN A 104 3.71 11.97 10.25
CA GLN A 104 4.31 11.39 11.46
C GLN A 104 3.28 10.70 12.35
N ILE A 105 2.14 11.35 12.62
CA ILE A 105 1.05 10.76 13.42
C ILE A 105 0.55 9.47 12.77
N THR A 106 0.39 9.46 11.44
CA THR A 106 -0.07 8.27 10.70
C THR A 106 0.93 7.12 10.80
N LEU A 107 2.23 7.41 10.70
CA LEU A 107 3.29 6.42 10.88
C LEU A 107 3.24 5.79 12.28
N TYR A 108 3.20 6.61 13.33
CA TYR A 108 3.14 6.08 14.71
C TYR A 108 1.85 5.32 14.96
N THR A 109 0.72 5.82 14.47
CA THR A 109 -0.58 5.13 14.59
C THR A 109 -0.56 3.78 13.87
N SER A 110 0.06 3.70 12.69
CA SER A 110 0.23 2.44 11.95
C SER A 110 1.07 1.43 12.74
N LEU A 111 2.22 1.84 13.26
CA LEU A 111 3.08 0.98 14.07
C LEU A 111 2.41 0.49 15.36
N ILE A 112 1.70 1.39 16.06
CA ILE A 112 0.96 1.04 17.29
C ILE A 112 -0.19 0.09 16.97
N SER A 113 -0.98 0.38 15.93
CA SER A 113 -2.10 -0.48 15.54
C SER A 113 -1.64 -1.88 15.14
N MET A 114 -0.50 -2.02 14.46
CA MET A 114 0.11 -3.32 14.17
C MET A 114 0.42 -4.09 15.46
N ILE A 115 1.04 -3.45 16.45
CA ILE A 115 1.35 -4.08 17.75
C ILE A 115 0.07 -4.50 18.46
N VAL A 116 -0.92 -3.62 18.53
CA VAL A 116 -2.21 -3.90 19.18
C VAL A 116 -2.92 -5.07 18.52
N ILE A 117 -3.06 -5.08 17.19
CA ILE A 117 -3.72 -6.17 16.44
C ILE A 117 -2.99 -7.49 16.69
N THR A 118 -1.66 -7.48 16.67
CA THR A 118 -0.83 -8.66 16.94
C THR A 118 -1.10 -9.23 18.33
N ILE A 119 -1.18 -8.38 19.35
CA ILE A 119 -1.47 -8.81 20.74
C ILE A 119 -2.93 -9.29 20.88
N THR A 120 -3.90 -8.55 20.35
CA THR A 120 -5.33 -8.86 20.50
C THR A 120 -5.70 -10.19 19.89
N VAL A 121 -5.23 -10.47 18.68
CA VAL A 121 -5.50 -11.75 18.02
C VAL A 121 -4.70 -12.87 18.68
N LEU A 122 -3.48 -12.64 19.18
CA LEU A 122 -2.74 -13.65 19.93
C LEU A 122 -3.50 -14.10 21.19
N ALA A 123 -4.17 -13.16 21.85
CA ALA A 123 -5.01 -13.44 23.01
C ALA A 123 -6.32 -14.17 22.65
N LYS A 124 -6.81 -14.02 21.42
CA LYS A 124 -8.10 -14.55 20.95
C LYS A 124 -7.98 -15.80 20.08
N SER A 125 -6.82 -16.09 19.50
CA SER A 125 -6.62 -17.22 18.59
C SER A 125 -6.33 -18.51 19.37
N SER A 126 -7.29 -19.42 19.39
CA SER A 126 -7.13 -20.81 19.82
C SER A 126 -7.95 -21.69 18.88
N PRO A 127 -7.40 -22.76 18.26
CA PRO A 127 -6.03 -23.31 18.33
C PRO A 127 -5.01 -22.65 17.37
N LYS A 128 -3.71 -22.91 17.58
CA LYS A 128 -2.59 -22.39 16.76
C LYS A 128 -2.09 -23.44 15.76
N ASN A 129 -1.69 -23.04 14.55
CA ASN A 129 -1.11 -23.91 13.52
C ASN A 129 0.36 -24.24 13.80
N SER A 130 0.84 -25.36 13.26
CA SER A 130 2.25 -25.74 13.31
C SER A 130 3.11 -24.83 12.42
N ALA A 131 4.36 -24.59 12.82
CA ALA A 131 5.30 -23.77 12.07
C ALA A 131 5.63 -24.34 10.67
N GLU A 132 5.61 -25.67 10.54
CA GLU A 132 5.81 -26.36 9.25
C GLU A 132 4.71 -26.02 8.25
N PHE A 133 3.44 -25.95 8.70
CA PHE A 133 2.33 -25.56 7.83
C PHE A 133 2.47 -24.11 7.31
N VAL A 134 3.13 -23.24 8.06
CA VAL A 134 3.28 -21.81 7.70
C VAL A 134 4.44 -21.55 6.75
N PHE A 135 5.56 -22.26 6.93
CA PHE A 135 6.77 -22.01 6.15
C PHE A 135 7.00 -23.01 5.02
N ALA A 136 6.42 -24.23 5.10
CA ALA A 136 6.67 -25.30 4.13
C ALA A 136 5.47 -25.60 3.20
N THR A 137 4.24 -25.19 3.56
CA THR A 137 3.05 -25.52 2.77
C THR A 137 2.65 -24.38 1.85
N PHE A 138 2.84 -24.55 0.53
CA PHE A 138 2.31 -23.61 -0.46
C PHE A 138 0.89 -24.00 -0.86
N ARG A 139 -0.12 -23.33 -0.28
CA ARG A 139 -1.54 -23.55 -0.62
C ARG A 139 -2.01 -22.52 -1.64
N ASN A 140 -2.35 -22.97 -2.84
CA ASN A 140 -2.93 -22.13 -3.87
C ASN A 140 -4.45 -21.99 -3.67
N GLU A 141 -4.86 -21.01 -2.86
CA GLU A 141 -6.29 -20.66 -2.64
C GLU A 141 -6.84 -19.77 -3.78
N ASN A 142 -6.00 -19.37 -4.74
CA ASN A 142 -6.33 -18.37 -5.76
C ASN A 142 -6.95 -18.95 -7.05
N GLY A 143 -7.15 -20.27 -7.13
CA GLY A 143 -7.77 -20.95 -8.27
C GLY A 143 -6.91 -21.01 -9.54
N TRP A 144 -5.64 -20.57 -9.49
CA TRP A 144 -4.74 -20.65 -10.64
C TRP A 144 -4.25 -22.08 -10.87
N PRO A 145 -4.19 -22.58 -12.11
CA PRO A 145 -3.72 -23.94 -12.40
C PRO A 145 -2.22 -24.14 -12.10
N SER A 146 -1.42 -23.07 -12.08
CA SER A 146 0.00 -23.17 -11.72
C SER A 146 0.31 -22.40 -10.42
N PRO A 147 1.08 -23.02 -9.50
CA PRO A 147 1.49 -22.38 -8.25
C PRO A 147 2.41 -21.17 -8.50
N PHE A 148 3.18 -21.19 -9.60
CA PHE A 148 4.04 -20.08 -10.00
C PHE A 148 3.23 -18.82 -10.35
N ILE A 149 2.14 -18.95 -11.11
CA ILE A 149 1.29 -17.80 -11.44
C ILE A 149 0.63 -17.25 -10.17
N ALA A 150 0.16 -18.14 -9.28
CA ALA A 150 -0.40 -17.72 -7.99
C ALA A 150 0.61 -16.92 -7.14
N PHE A 151 1.89 -17.32 -7.15
CA PHE A 151 2.96 -16.60 -6.49
C PHE A 151 3.21 -15.22 -7.10
N VAL A 152 3.34 -15.12 -8.43
CA VAL A 152 3.58 -13.84 -9.12
C VAL A 152 2.41 -12.87 -8.93
N VAL A 153 1.17 -13.36 -9.03
CA VAL A 153 -0.04 -12.55 -8.77
C VAL A 153 -0.11 -12.11 -7.31
N GLY A 154 0.37 -12.93 -6.37
CA GLY A 154 0.49 -12.57 -4.95
C GLY A 154 1.42 -11.38 -4.69
N LEU A 155 2.41 -11.15 -5.55
CA LEU A 155 3.36 -10.02 -5.43
C LEU A 155 2.76 -8.66 -5.81
N ILE A 156 1.53 -8.62 -6.37
CA ILE A 156 0.87 -7.36 -6.75
C ILE A 156 0.53 -6.51 -5.51
N ASN A 157 0.07 -7.14 -4.42
CA ASN A 157 -0.27 -6.43 -3.17
C ASN A 157 0.95 -5.72 -2.54
N PRO A 158 2.09 -6.39 -2.30
CA PRO A 158 3.27 -5.71 -1.78
C PRO A 158 3.83 -4.68 -2.76
N ASN A 159 3.72 -4.89 -4.08
CA ASN A 159 4.08 -3.87 -5.07
C ASN A 159 3.27 -2.57 -4.88
N TRP A 160 1.96 -2.68 -4.64
CA TRP A 160 1.10 -1.53 -4.34
C TRP A 160 1.56 -0.80 -3.07
N SER A 161 1.97 -1.51 -2.02
CA SER A 161 2.47 -0.90 -0.78
C SER A 161 3.77 -0.09 -0.96
N PHE A 162 4.58 -0.40 -1.97
CA PHE A 162 5.83 0.31 -2.28
C PHE A 162 5.70 1.31 -3.44
N ALA A 163 4.49 1.51 -3.98
CA ALA A 163 4.26 2.41 -5.11
C ALA A 163 4.66 3.86 -4.81
N CYS A 164 4.55 4.31 -3.56
CA CYS A 164 4.83 5.70 -3.15
C CYS A 164 6.30 5.99 -2.80
N LEU A 165 7.25 5.08 -3.10
CA LEU A 165 8.67 5.29 -2.79
C LEU A 165 9.28 6.46 -3.59
N ASP A 166 8.72 6.79 -4.74
CA ASP A 166 9.13 7.90 -5.59
C ASP A 166 8.80 9.27 -4.98
N ALA A 167 7.82 9.37 -4.08
CA ALA A 167 7.47 10.60 -3.37
C ALA A 167 8.67 11.23 -2.64
N VAL A 168 9.59 10.40 -2.11
CA VAL A 168 10.81 10.87 -1.44
C VAL A 168 11.73 11.63 -2.40
N THR A 169 11.70 11.29 -3.68
CA THR A 169 12.54 11.92 -4.70
C THR A 169 12.04 13.33 -5.05
N HIS A 170 10.73 13.57 -4.96
CA HIS A 170 10.14 14.89 -5.15
C HIS A 170 10.45 15.86 -4.01
N LEU A 171 10.78 15.35 -2.83
CA LEU A 171 11.20 16.13 -1.67
C LEU A 171 12.72 16.39 -1.63
N ALA A 172 13.46 16.00 -2.68
CA ALA A 172 14.91 16.13 -2.69
C ALA A 172 15.40 17.58 -2.52
N GLU A 173 14.63 18.58 -2.95
CA GLU A 173 15.00 20.00 -2.81
C GLU A 173 14.75 20.57 -1.41
N GLU A 174 13.87 19.94 -0.61
CA GLU A 174 13.52 20.40 0.74
C GLU A 174 14.41 19.80 1.83
N VAL A 175 15.23 18.80 1.48
CA VAL A 175 16.00 18.00 2.43
C VAL A 175 17.48 18.41 2.43
N PRO A 176 18.11 18.59 3.60
CA PRO A 176 19.54 18.85 3.67
C PRO A 176 20.34 17.61 3.23
N ARG A 177 21.25 17.77 2.26
CA ARG A 177 22.09 16.69 1.69
C ARG A 177 21.29 15.55 1.03
N PRO A 178 20.52 15.84 -0.04
CA PRO A 178 19.61 14.86 -0.64
C PRO A 178 20.33 13.65 -1.25
N GLU A 179 21.57 13.82 -1.72
CA GLU A 179 22.44 12.75 -2.23
C GLU A 179 22.63 11.56 -1.26
N LYS A 180 22.54 11.80 0.05
CA LYS A 180 22.66 10.77 1.10
C LYS A 180 21.33 10.48 1.77
N VAL A 181 20.53 11.50 2.05
CA VAL A 181 19.28 11.32 2.83
C VAL A 181 18.20 10.63 2.00
N VAL A 182 18.03 10.96 0.72
CA VAL A 182 17.04 10.33 -0.16
C VAL A 182 17.24 8.81 -0.27
N PRO A 183 18.45 8.29 -0.61
CA PRO A 183 18.64 6.84 -0.70
C PRO A 183 18.50 6.14 0.66
N ILE A 184 18.94 6.76 1.76
CA ILE A 184 18.76 6.20 3.11
C ILE A 184 17.26 6.11 3.47
N ALA A 185 16.49 7.15 3.17
CA ALA A 185 15.05 7.17 3.41
C ALA A 185 14.32 6.08 2.62
N ILE A 186 14.64 5.90 1.32
CA ILE A 186 14.07 4.83 0.50
C ILE A 186 14.39 3.45 1.08
N LEU A 187 15.65 3.19 1.42
CA LEU A 187 16.06 1.91 2.02
C LEU A 187 15.41 1.69 3.40
N GLY A 188 15.26 2.76 4.19
CA GLY A 188 14.58 2.72 5.48
C GLY A 188 13.11 2.32 5.34
N THR A 189 12.39 2.90 4.37
CA THR A 189 10.99 2.53 4.09
C THR A 189 10.86 1.08 3.67
N VAL A 190 11.77 0.58 2.82
CA VAL A 190 11.78 -0.83 2.42
C VAL A 190 12.07 -1.75 3.61
N ALA A 191 13.06 -1.41 4.45
CA ALA A 191 13.42 -2.21 5.61
C ALA A 191 12.28 -2.27 6.65
N ILE A 192 11.69 -1.12 7.00
CA ILE A 192 10.55 -1.05 7.93
C ILE A 192 9.35 -1.81 7.36
N GLY A 193 9.03 -1.61 6.08
CA GLY A 193 7.94 -2.29 5.40
C GLY A 193 8.14 -3.81 5.36
N PHE A 194 9.36 -4.28 5.10
CA PHE A 194 9.70 -5.69 5.11
C PHE A 194 9.58 -6.31 6.50
N VAL A 195 10.17 -5.69 7.53
CA VAL A 195 10.15 -6.22 8.91
C VAL A 195 8.71 -6.29 9.45
N THR A 196 7.93 -5.23 9.23
CA THR A 196 6.52 -5.17 9.70
C THR A 196 5.64 -6.18 8.95
N SER A 197 5.75 -6.25 7.62
CA SER A 197 4.94 -7.17 6.80
C SER A 197 5.32 -8.63 7.04
N PHE A 198 6.62 -8.95 7.11
CA PHE A 198 7.09 -10.31 7.38
C PHE A 198 6.65 -10.80 8.75
N GLY A 199 6.77 -9.95 9.78
CA GLY A 199 6.31 -10.26 11.13
C GLY A 199 4.80 -10.52 11.18
N PHE A 200 4.00 -9.63 10.57
CA PHE A 200 2.55 -9.77 10.57
C PHE A 200 2.06 -10.98 9.77
N GLN A 201 2.61 -11.23 8.57
CA GLN A 201 2.17 -12.35 7.73
C GLN A 201 2.54 -13.70 8.36
N SER A 202 3.79 -13.87 8.80
CA SER A 202 4.23 -15.10 9.46
C SER A 202 3.35 -15.45 10.65
N TRP A 203 2.98 -14.44 11.44
CA TRP A 203 2.09 -14.62 12.59
C TRP A 203 0.62 -14.86 12.21
N LYS A 204 0.10 -14.22 11.14
CA LYS A 204 -1.27 -14.43 10.68
C LYS A 204 -1.51 -15.87 10.24
N TYR A 205 -0.54 -16.48 9.56
CA TYR A 205 -0.62 -17.87 9.14
C TYR A 205 -0.52 -18.86 10.31
N LEU A 206 0.23 -18.52 11.38
CA LEU A 206 0.31 -19.31 12.61
C LEU A 206 -1.02 -19.36 13.38
N ASN A 207 -1.89 -18.35 13.24
CA ASN A 207 -3.13 -18.24 14.02
C ASN A 207 -4.42 -18.40 13.17
N LYS A 208 -4.32 -18.73 11.87
CA LYS A 208 -5.49 -19.02 11.02
C LYS A 208 -6.12 -20.33 11.51
N PRO A 209 -7.39 -20.39 11.97
CA PRO A 209 -7.97 -21.67 12.39
C PRO A 209 -7.95 -22.67 11.22
N CYS A 210 -7.55 -23.91 11.47
CA CYS A 210 -7.69 -25.00 10.50
C CYS A 210 -9.15 -25.07 10.06
N SER A 211 -9.43 -24.70 8.80
CA SER A 211 -10.70 -25.08 8.18
C SER A 211 -10.72 -26.61 8.12
N PRO A 212 -11.82 -27.28 8.52
CA PRO A 212 -11.97 -28.70 8.24
C PRO A 212 -11.78 -28.90 6.74
N LEU A 213 -10.99 -29.90 6.39
CA LEU A 213 -10.73 -30.36 5.03
C LEU A 213 -12.04 -30.35 4.23
N GLN A 214 -12.19 -29.44 3.28
CA GLN A 214 -12.97 -29.77 2.09
C GLN A 214 -12.08 -30.75 1.34
N GLU A 215 -12.26 -32.02 1.66
CA GLU A 215 -11.81 -33.14 0.83
C GLU A 215 -12.31 -32.92 -0.61
N PRO A 216 -11.51 -33.28 -1.62
CA PRO A 216 -11.91 -33.19 -3.02
C PRO A 216 -13.13 -34.04 -3.36
#